data_AF-A0A9Q0D3W7-F1
#
_entry.id   AF-A0A9Q0D3W7-F1
#
_cell.length_a   1.000
_cell.length_b   1.000
_cell.length_c   1.000
_cell.angle_alpha   90.00
_cell.angle_beta   90.00
_cell.angle_gamma   90.00
#
_symmetry.space_group_name_H-M   'P 1'
#
loop_
_entity.id
_entity.type
_entity.pdbx_description
1 polymer ?
#
loop_
_entity_poly.entity_id
_entity_poly.type
_entity_poly.pdbx_seq_one_letter_code
_entity_poly.pdbx_strand_id
1 'polypeptide(L)'
;MAGRVSKPHLSEDQVSQVVQRLYGLEVSTVRPLPSYDDQNFYVDAPNGSGGGEYLLKVLNSADSQNINLVDVQTKAMLFLFQHGIPAQTAVPTTAGDLMALEEI
;
A
#
# COMPACT_ATOMS: atom_id res chain seq x y z
N MET A 1 29.29 -2.52 0.07
CA MET A 1 28.61 -2.59 1.38
C MET A 1 27.12 -2.71 1.08
N ALA A 2 26.51 -3.87 1.27
CA ALA A 2 25.07 -4.04 1.04
C ALA A 2 24.32 -3.06 1.97
N GLY A 3 23.65 -2.08 1.38
CA GLY A 3 22.89 -1.08 2.13
C GLY A 3 21.87 -1.80 3.01
N ARG A 4 21.73 -1.36 4.26
CA ARG A 4 20.75 -1.93 5.20
C ARG A 4 19.34 -1.67 4.64
N VAL A 5 18.82 -2.63 3.88
CA VAL A 5 17.41 -2.71 3.55
C VAL A 5 16.68 -3.08 4.84
N SER A 6 16.05 -2.10 5.50
CA SER A 6 15.16 -2.41 6.61
C SER A 6 13.77 -2.65 6.03
N LYS A 7 13.49 -3.91 5.71
CA LYS A 7 12.13 -4.37 5.46
C LYS A 7 11.20 -3.83 6.55
N PRO A 8 9.99 -3.35 6.22
CA PRO A 8 9.05 -2.90 7.24
C PRO A 8 8.56 -4.08 8.08
N HIS A 9 8.21 -3.80 9.34
CA HIS A 9 7.79 -4.80 10.33
C HIS A 9 6.52 -4.34 11.05
N LEU A 10 5.44 -4.13 10.29
CA LEU A 10 4.13 -3.83 10.85
C LEU A 10 3.43 -5.12 11.29
N SER A 11 2.64 -5.03 12.36
CA SER A 11 1.67 -6.04 12.76
C SER A 11 0.35 -5.88 12.01
N GLU A 12 -0.48 -6.93 12.05
CA GLU A 12 -1.85 -6.90 11.50
C GLU A 12 -2.72 -5.81 12.15
N ASP A 13 -2.54 -5.56 13.45
CA ASP A 13 -3.23 -4.49 14.18
C ASP A 13 -2.79 -3.10 13.68
N GLN A 14 -1.49 -2.89 13.49
CA GLN A 14 -0.96 -1.64 12.95
C GLN A 14 -1.48 -1.40 11.52
N VAL A 15 -1.52 -2.45 10.69
CA VAL A 15 -2.09 -2.39 9.35
C VAL A 15 -3.57 -2.01 9.40
N SER A 16 -4.35 -2.64 10.27
CA SER A 16 -5.78 -2.32 10.43
C SER A 16 -5.99 -0.84 10.79
N GLN A 17 -5.18 -0.31 11.72
CA GLN A 17 -5.22 1.10 12.12
C GLN A 17 -4.83 2.04 10.97
N VAL A 18 -3.78 1.71 10.22
CA VAL A 18 -3.32 2.50 9.07
C VAL A 18 -4.39 2.52 7.98
N VAL A 19 -4.98 1.37 7.66
CA VAL A 19 -6.02 1.25 6.64
C VAL A 19 -7.26 2.06 7.01
N GLN A 20 -7.74 1.92 8.25
CA GLN A 20 -8.89 2.68 8.73
C GLN A 20 -8.62 4.19 8.72
N ARG A 21 -7.42 4.63 9.14
CA ARG A 21 -7.07 6.05 9.22
C ARG A 21 -6.88 6.69 7.85
N LEU A 22 -6.14 6.04 6.95
CA LEU A 22 -5.76 6.65 5.66
C LEU A 22 -6.82 6.43 4.58
N TYR A 23 -7.50 5.29 4.58
CA TYR A 23 -8.44 4.91 3.52
C TYR A 23 -9.89 4.89 4.00
N GLY A 24 -10.16 5.04 5.31
CA GLY A 24 -11.52 5.04 5.84
C GLY A 24 -12.20 3.68 5.78
N LEU A 25 -11.45 2.61 5.53
CA LEU A 25 -11.98 1.26 5.35
C LEU A 25 -12.05 0.53 6.70
N GLU A 26 -13.22 -0.04 7.00
CA GLU A 26 -13.43 -0.89 8.16
C GLU A 26 -12.92 -2.31 7.87
N VAL A 27 -11.78 -2.65 8.45
CA VAL A 27 -11.08 -3.92 8.20
C VAL A 27 -11.71 -5.06 8.99
N SER A 28 -12.10 -6.13 8.29
CA SER A 28 -12.56 -7.39 8.90
C SER A 28 -11.38 -8.33 9.19
N THR A 29 -10.44 -8.45 8.25
CA THR A 29 -9.33 -9.40 8.30
C THR A 29 -8.07 -8.81 7.66
N VAL A 30 -6.93 -9.01 8.32
CA VAL A 30 -5.60 -8.77 7.74
C VAL A 30 -4.81 -10.07 7.79
N ARG A 31 -4.03 -10.37 6.75
CA ARG A 31 -3.03 -11.43 6.81
C ARG A 31 -1.78 -11.08 6.00
N PRO A 32 -0.58 -11.44 6.47
CA PRO A 32 0.64 -11.21 5.72
C PRO A 32 0.66 -12.03 4.43
N LEU A 33 1.24 -11.44 3.39
CA LEU A 33 1.53 -12.10 2.12
C LEU A 33 3.04 -12.24 1.92
N PRO A 34 3.49 -13.22 1.11
CA PRO A 34 4.89 -13.33 0.73
C PRO A 34 5.43 -12.01 0.16
N SER A 35 6.61 -11.63 0.62
CA SER A 35 7.26 -10.38 0.25
C SER A 35 8.76 -10.49 0.50
N TYR A 36 9.57 -9.72 -0.24
CA TYR A 36 11.02 -9.71 -0.09
C TYR A 36 11.48 -8.45 0.68
N ASP A 37 11.73 -7.34 0.00
CA ASP A 37 12.20 -6.09 0.64
C ASP A 37 11.06 -5.30 1.29
N ASP A 38 9.86 -5.37 0.72
CA ASP A 38 8.66 -4.70 1.23
C ASP A 38 7.87 -5.63 2.17
N GLN A 39 6.78 -5.12 2.74
CA GLN A 39 5.81 -5.93 3.48
C GLN A 39 4.44 -5.82 2.79
N ASN A 40 3.88 -6.97 2.39
CA ASN A 40 2.59 -7.04 1.71
C ASN A 40 1.56 -7.66 2.64
N PHE A 41 0.34 -7.14 2.63
CA PHE A 41 -0.79 -7.66 3.37
C PHE A 41 -2.00 -7.80 2.46
N TYR A 42 -2.73 -8.89 2.65
CA TYR A 42 -4.12 -8.97 2.22
C TYR A 42 -4.98 -8.30 3.30
N VAL A 43 -5.94 -7.50 2.85
CA VAL A 43 -6.88 -6.78 3.70
C VAL A 43 -8.28 -7.03 3.15
N ASP A 44 -9.16 -7.60 3.97
CA ASP A 44 -10.59 -7.69 3.69
C ASP A 44 -11.31 -6.57 4.45
N ALA A 45 -12.11 -5.78 3.74
CA ALA A 45 -12.89 -4.68 4.28
C ALA A 45 -14.26 -4.69 3.60
N PRO A 46 -15.20 -5.58 3.99
CA PRO A 46 -16.40 -5.86 3.20
C PRO A 46 -17.48 -4.76 3.28
N ASN A 47 -17.38 -3.85 4.23
CA ASN A 47 -18.42 -2.87 4.53
C ASN A 47 -18.11 -1.49 3.91
N GLY A 48 -19.17 -0.71 3.64
CA GLY A 48 -19.06 0.70 3.23
C GLY A 48 -18.92 0.92 1.72
N SER A 49 -18.87 2.20 1.32
CA SER A 49 -18.62 2.60 -0.06
C SER A 49 -17.16 2.34 -0.41
N GLY A 50 -16.90 1.32 -1.21
CA GLY A 50 -15.55 0.79 -1.41
C GLY A 50 -15.28 -0.45 -0.55
N GLY A 51 -16.29 -1.20 -0.16
CA GLY A 51 -16.08 -2.53 0.42
C GLY A 51 -15.41 -3.48 -0.58
N GLY A 52 -14.47 -4.31 -0.12
CA GLY A 52 -13.78 -5.28 -0.96
C GLY A 52 -12.49 -5.84 -0.36
N GLU A 53 -11.74 -6.54 -1.21
CA GLU A 53 -10.45 -7.13 -0.90
C GLU A 53 -9.31 -6.28 -1.49
N TYR A 54 -8.29 -6.03 -0.68
CA TYR A 54 -7.19 -5.14 -1.01
C TYR A 54 -5.84 -5.78 -0.74
N LEU A 55 -4.83 -5.28 -1.47
CA LEU A 55 -3.42 -5.49 -1.14
C LEU A 55 -2.86 -4.19 -0.59
N LEU A 56 -2.46 -4.19 0.69
CA LEU A 56 -1.65 -3.11 1.24
C LEU A 56 -0.18 -3.47 1.05
N LYS A 57 0.59 -2.55 0.48
CA LYS A 57 2.03 -2.66 0.34
C LYS A 57 2.71 -1.56 1.17
N VAL A 58 3.57 -1.96 2.09
CA VAL A 58 4.44 -1.07 2.86
C VAL A 58 5.83 -1.15 2.27
N LEU A 59 6.30 -0.04 1.70
CA LEU A 59 7.61 0.03 1.07
C LEU A 59 8.73 0.00 2.10
N ASN A 60 9.85 -0.60 1.72
CA ASN A 60 11.06 -0.56 2.53
C ASN A 60 11.53 0.90 2.78
N SER A 61 12.27 1.08 3.88
CA SER A 61 12.67 2.41 4.33
C SER A 61 13.57 3.17 3.34
N ALA A 62 14.39 2.46 2.57
CA ALA A 62 15.30 3.06 1.59
C ALA A 62 14.53 3.64 0.41
N ASP A 63 13.61 2.86 -0.17
CA ASP A 63 12.78 3.31 -1.28
C ASP A 63 11.78 4.38 -0.84
N SER A 64 11.32 4.33 0.41
CA SER A 64 10.44 5.35 1.00
C SER A 64 11.08 6.75 1.03
N GLN A 65 12.42 6.86 0.95
CA GLN A 65 13.10 8.16 0.85
C GLN A 65 13.02 8.77 -0.56
N ASN A 66 12.60 8.02 -1.57
CA ASN A 66 12.52 8.49 -2.96
C ASN A 66 11.07 8.56 -3.45
N ILE A 67 10.29 9.46 -2.83
CA ILE A 67 8.87 9.66 -3.12
C ILE A 67 8.61 9.89 -4.61
N ASN A 68 9.48 10.65 -5.30
CA ASN A 68 9.33 10.92 -6.73
C ASN A 68 9.40 9.65 -7.58
N LEU A 69 10.30 8.72 -7.24
CA LEU A 69 10.40 7.44 -7.96
C LEU A 69 9.15 6.58 -7.75
N VAL A 70 8.66 6.51 -6.51
CA VAL A 70 7.44 5.76 -6.17
C VAL A 70 6.21 6.35 -6.87
N ASP A 71 6.11 7.68 -6.93
CA ASP A 71 5.05 8.40 -7.62
C ASP A 71 5.06 8.13 -9.13
N VAL A 72 6.23 8.25 -9.77
CA VAL A 72 6.38 7.93 -11.20
C VAL A 72 6.02 6.48 -11.48
N GLN A 73 6.48 5.54 -10.66
CA GLN A 73 6.14 4.12 -10.82
C GLN A 73 4.62 3.89 -10.72
N THR A 74 3.97 4.47 -9.70
CA THR A 74 2.53 4.33 -9.49
C THR A 74 1.74 4.93 -10.65
N LYS A 75 2.12 6.12 -11.11
CA LYS A 75 1.50 6.79 -12.26
C LYS A 75 1.71 6.03 -13.57
N ALA A 76 2.87 5.42 -13.77
CA ALA A 76 3.13 4.59 -14.94
C ALA A 76 2.18 3.38 -14.98
N MET A 77 1.95 2.72 -13.85
CA MET A 77 1.00 1.60 -13.77
C MET A 77 -0.45 2.04 -14.04
N LEU A 78 -0.85 3.20 -13.48
CA LEU A 78 -2.16 3.79 -13.77
C LEU A 78 -2.32 4.13 -15.25
N PHE A 79 -1.28 4.68 -15.89
CA PHE A 79 -1.30 4.96 -17.33
C PHE A 79 -1.51 3.69 -18.15
N LEU A 80 -0.80 2.60 -17.84
CA LEU A 80 -0.98 1.31 -18.52
C LEU A 80 -2.43 0.80 -18.39
N PHE A 81 -2.97 0.83 -17.17
CA PHE A 81 -4.37 0.44 -16.91
C PHE A 81 -5.37 1.27 -17.71
N GLN A 82 -5.20 2.59 -17.74
CA GLN A 82 -6.06 3.50 -18.50
C GLN A 82 -6.01 3.26 -20.02
N HIS A 83 -4.94 2.64 -20.52
CA HIS A 83 -4.77 2.29 -21.94
C HIS A 83 -5.09 0.81 -22.23
N GLY A 84 -5.81 0.15 -21.32
CA GLY A 84 -6.32 -1.21 -21.54
C GLY A 84 -5.31 -2.32 -21.28
N ILE A 85 -4.14 -2.01 -20.70
CA ILE A 85 -3.15 -3.00 -20.28
C ILE A 85 -3.43 -3.34 -18.82
N PRO A 86 -3.77 -4.60 -18.47
CA PRO A 86 -3.98 -5.00 -17.09
C PRO A 86 -2.74 -4.71 -16.24
N ALA A 87 -2.89 -3.81 -15.28
CA ALA A 87 -1.82 -3.34 -14.41
C ALA A 87 -2.41 -3.08 -13.01
N GLN A 88 -1.58 -3.26 -11.97
CA GLN A 88 -1.99 -2.94 -10.61
C GLN A 88 -2.10 -1.42 -10.45
N THR A 89 -3.25 -0.94 -9.97
CA THR A 89 -3.47 0.47 -9.66
C THR A 89 -3.58 0.69 -8.16
N ALA A 90 -3.22 1.89 -7.70
CA ALA A 90 -3.40 2.29 -6.31
C ALA A 90 -4.83 2.80 -6.06
N VAL A 91 -5.36 2.47 -4.88
CA VAL A 91 -6.58 3.10 -4.35
C VAL A 91 -6.17 4.41 -3.68
N PRO A 92 -6.81 5.56 -3.98
CA PRO A 92 -6.48 6.81 -3.31
C PRO A 92 -6.83 6.77 -1.82
N THR A 93 -6.05 7.49 -1.01
CA THR A 93 -6.40 7.78 0.38
C THR A 93 -7.64 8.67 0.46
N THR A 94 -8.17 8.86 1.67
CA THR A 94 -9.26 9.82 1.92
C THR A 94 -8.89 11.27 1.60
N ALA A 95 -7.60 11.59 1.53
CA ALA A 95 -7.08 12.89 1.07
C ALA A 95 -6.97 12.99 -0.46
N GLY A 96 -7.13 11.88 -1.19
CA GLY A 96 -7.00 11.81 -2.64
C GLY A 96 -5.58 11.47 -3.14
N ASP A 97 -4.63 11.24 -2.24
CA ASP A 97 -3.26 10.86 -2.60
C ASP A 97 -3.15 9.38 -2.96
N LEU A 98 -2.27 9.03 -3.90
CA LEU A 98 -2.05 7.63 -4.33
C LEU A 98 -1.16 6.82 -3.37
N MET A 99 -0.51 7.50 -2.43
CA MET A 99 0.39 6.92 -1.43
C MET A 99 0.52 7.88 -0.24
N ALA A 100 0.98 7.35 0.90
CA ALA A 100 1.28 8.15 2.09
C ALA A 100 2.65 7.75 2.64
N LEU A 101 3.42 8.73 3.13
CA LEU A 101 4.63 8.50 3.90
C LEU A 101 4.27 8.58 5.38
N GLU A 102 4.55 7.52 6.12
CA GLU A 102 4.16 7.38 7.53
C GLU A 102 5.38 7.07 8.40
N GLU A 103 5.43 7.64 9.60
CA GLU A 103 6.32 7.21 10.67
C GLU A 103 5.51 6.26 11.58
N ILE A 104 5.91 4.98 11.64
CA ILE A 104 5.18 3.89 12.30
C ILE A 104 6.09 3.14 13.25
#